data_AF-A0A453SZE8-F1
#
_entry.id   AF-A0A453SZE8-F1
#
_cell.length_a   1.000
_cell.length_b   1.000
_cell.length_c   1.000
_cell.angle_alpha   90.00
_cell.angle_beta   90.00
_cell.angle_gamma   90.00
#
_symmetry.space_group_name_H-M   'P 1'
#
loop_
_entity.id
_entity.type
_entity.pdbx_description
1 polymer ?
#
loop_
_entity_poly.entity_id
_entity_poly.type
_entity_poly.pdbx_seq_one_letter_code
_entity_poly.pdbx_strand_id
1 'polypeptide(L)'
;TIEDSEVGLCKASMELGTRSRRRSPEPGPGRGADYLSALPDDLLLLVLARLGCAAAAARTGLLARRWRGLWARLRDLAFRDVAFPSLQVALGRVAVPPPAVSLLEIRVPGKIRPAADAVTSLLRAAARLAPEKLVFGLTGHLPLQDPNPAGVDLPCFHRATSIVLEWIPFVLRAPAAGGEFPALLKLSLTGCKVDDLGTLLSLCPRLRVLRLKSLIWLGGDDLTTVHSASLQELVMESIWTHRVDIVAPILKQLTLSSWAEAQVSISILAPMIQNVSWQWLYDNGTIGFGLWTLEKLRLQTAQRQGQLPSLLIHASKLV
;
A
#
# COMPACT_ATOMS: atom_id res chain seq x y z
N THR A 1 42.02 -21.34 -19.73
CA THR A 1 42.53 -20.02 -19.34
C THR A 1 41.51 -19.39 -18.43
N ILE A 2 41.84 -19.31 -17.13
CA ILE A 2 41.41 -18.28 -16.15
C ILE A 2 39.90 -18.32 -15.78
N GLU A 3 39.53 -19.00 -14.68
CA GLU A 3 39.28 -18.51 -13.29
C GLU A 3 37.75 -18.42 -13.04
N ASP A 4 37.14 -19.26 -12.21
CA ASP A 4 37.13 -19.37 -10.73
C ASP A 4 36.12 -18.48 -10.00
N SER A 5 35.54 -19.08 -8.94
CA SER A 5 34.88 -18.50 -7.74
C SER A 5 33.35 -18.67 -7.69
N GLU A 6 32.84 -19.86 -7.34
CA GLU A 6 32.64 -20.40 -5.98
C GLU A 6 31.57 -19.69 -5.13
N VAL A 7 30.41 -20.36 -5.05
CA VAL A 7 29.35 -20.12 -4.08
C VAL A 7 29.59 -21.03 -2.88
N GLY A 8 30.23 -20.50 -1.84
CA GLY A 8 30.49 -21.21 -0.58
C GLY A 8 29.24 -21.38 0.28
N LEU A 9 28.68 -22.59 0.26
CA LEU A 9 27.69 -23.11 1.20
C LEU A 9 28.32 -23.32 2.59
N CYS A 10 27.98 -22.51 3.59
CA CYS A 10 28.32 -22.79 4.98
C CYS A 10 27.21 -23.61 5.67
N LYS A 11 27.32 -24.94 5.57
CA LYS A 11 26.82 -25.88 6.58
C LYS A 11 27.84 -25.92 7.73
N ALA A 12 27.38 -25.82 8.98
CA ALA A 12 28.18 -26.22 10.13
C ALA A 12 27.29 -26.84 11.21
N SER A 13 27.69 -28.03 11.63
CA SER A 13 27.02 -29.00 12.51
C SER A 13 26.93 -28.54 13.97
N MET A 14 25.90 -29.04 14.67
CA MET A 14 25.80 -29.07 16.13
C MET A 14 26.72 -30.16 16.68
N GLU A 15 27.62 -29.82 17.60
CA GLU A 15 28.13 -30.76 18.58
C GLU A 15 28.04 -30.17 20.00
N LEU A 16 27.49 -30.98 20.90
CA LEU A 16 27.27 -30.70 22.32
C LEU A 16 28.55 -30.93 23.10
N GLY A 17 29.13 -29.87 23.67
CA GLY A 17 30.22 -29.93 24.65
C GLY A 17 29.78 -29.31 25.97
N THR A 18 29.87 -30.05 27.07
CA THR A 18 29.43 -29.64 28.41
C THR A 18 30.56 -29.01 29.24
N ARG A 19 30.15 -28.02 30.09
CA ARG A 19 30.76 -27.51 31.34
C ARG A 19 32.14 -26.83 31.30
N SER A 20 32.18 -25.55 31.72
CA SER A 20 32.91 -25.13 32.93
C SER A 20 32.58 -23.68 33.35
N ARG A 21 32.18 -23.50 34.62
CA ARG A 21 32.09 -22.19 35.29
C ARG A 21 33.51 -21.75 35.67
N ARG A 22 33.94 -20.52 35.33
CA ARG A 22 34.58 -19.58 36.27
C ARG A 22 34.97 -18.22 35.66
N ARG A 23 34.82 -17.22 36.53
CA ARG A 23 35.52 -15.92 36.64
C ARG A 23 35.11 -14.78 35.71
N SER A 24 34.40 -13.84 36.34
CA SER A 24 34.32 -12.42 35.99
C SER A 24 35.71 -11.83 35.77
N PRO A 25 35.92 -11.00 34.74
CA PRO A 25 37.07 -10.11 34.68
C PRO A 25 36.72 -8.72 35.22
N GLU A 26 37.58 -8.22 36.09
CA GLU A 26 37.71 -6.80 36.47
C GLU A 26 37.81 -5.90 35.21
N PRO A 27 37.21 -4.70 35.20
CA PRO A 27 37.29 -3.82 34.04
C PRO A 27 38.61 -3.04 34.03
N GLY A 28 39.49 -3.37 33.08
CA GLY A 28 40.68 -2.57 32.78
C GLY A 28 40.35 -1.17 32.22
N PRO A 29 41.25 -0.19 32.41
CA PRO A 29 41.07 1.18 31.96
C PRO A 29 41.37 1.29 30.46
N GLY A 30 40.39 0.90 29.65
CA GLY A 30 40.51 0.96 28.18
C GLY A 30 39.20 0.68 27.45
N ARG A 31 38.08 0.57 28.18
CA ARG A 31 36.76 0.47 27.55
C ARG A 31 36.32 1.88 27.21
N GLY A 32 36.51 2.28 25.94
CA GLY A 32 35.97 3.53 25.42
C GLY A 32 34.52 3.67 25.89
N ALA A 33 34.24 4.74 26.64
CA ALA A 33 32.92 4.92 27.22
C ALA A 33 31.90 4.95 26.07
N ASP A 34 30.84 4.14 26.17
CA ASP A 34 29.76 4.11 25.19
C ASP A 34 28.91 5.38 25.35
N TYR A 35 29.43 6.53 24.93
CA TYR A 35 28.79 7.84 25.06
C TYR A 35 27.42 7.87 24.38
N LEU A 36 27.26 7.11 23.29
CA LEU A 36 25.98 6.89 22.61
C LEU A 36 24.97 6.16 23.50
N SER A 37 25.39 5.21 24.33
CA SER A 37 24.50 4.50 25.26
C SER A 37 24.20 5.28 26.54
N ALA A 38 24.99 6.32 26.83
CA ALA A 38 24.76 7.23 27.96
C ALA A 38 23.69 8.30 27.67
N LEU A 39 23.25 8.45 26.42
CA LEU A 39 22.21 9.40 26.04
C LEU A 39 20.83 9.01 26.62
N PRO A 40 19.98 9.99 27.00
CA PRO A 40 18.58 9.77 27.33
C PRO A 40 17.80 9.09 26.20
N ASP A 41 16.76 8.33 26.57
CA ASP A 41 15.91 7.58 25.63
C ASP A 41 15.35 8.46 24.51
N ASP A 42 14.99 9.70 24.81
CA ASP A 42 14.37 10.61 23.83
C ASP A 42 15.35 10.98 22.70
N LEU A 43 16.63 11.16 23.02
CA LEU A 43 17.67 11.41 22.02
C LEU A 43 17.96 10.16 21.19
N LEU A 44 17.92 8.98 21.82
CA LEU A 44 18.04 7.70 21.11
C LEU A 44 16.88 7.49 20.15
N LEU A 45 15.66 7.79 20.56
CA LEU A 45 14.46 7.71 19.71
C LEU A 45 14.55 8.67 18.51
N LEU A 46 15.12 9.87 18.69
CA LEU A 46 15.38 10.80 17.57
C LEU A 46 16.39 10.24 16.58
N VAL A 47 17.47 9.61 17.05
CA VAL A 47 18.45 8.95 16.18
C VAL A 47 17.78 7.80 15.42
N LEU A 48 17.00 6.96 16.09
CA LEU A 48 16.30 5.83 15.46
C LEU A 48 15.23 6.30 14.47
N ALA A 49 14.49 7.37 14.78
CA ALA A 49 13.51 7.95 13.87
C ALA A 49 14.16 8.43 12.56
N ARG A 50 15.39 8.96 12.63
CA ARG A 50 16.14 9.39 11.44
C ARG A 50 16.64 8.24 10.56
N LEU A 51 16.72 7.02 11.07
CA LEU A 51 17.03 5.84 10.25
C LEU A 51 15.89 5.51 9.27
N GLY A 52 14.66 5.95 9.59
CA GLY A 52 13.48 5.80 8.73
C GLY A 52 13.07 4.36 8.42
N CYS A 53 13.70 3.35 9.06
CA CYS A 53 13.41 1.93 8.86
C CYS A 53 13.50 1.19 10.20
N ALA A 54 12.42 0.53 10.61
CA ALA A 54 12.31 -0.23 11.85
C ALA A 54 13.30 -1.41 11.89
N ALA A 55 13.62 -2.03 10.75
CA ALA A 55 14.62 -3.09 10.68
C ALA A 55 16.04 -2.56 10.95
N ALA A 56 16.38 -1.39 10.39
CA ALA A 56 17.66 -0.73 10.68
C ALA A 56 17.75 -0.29 12.15
N ALA A 57 16.66 0.27 12.69
CA ALA A 57 16.54 0.64 14.09
C ALA A 57 16.55 -0.57 15.05
N ALA A 58 16.11 -1.74 14.60
CA ALA A 58 16.25 -2.97 15.39
C ALA A 58 17.71 -3.45 15.43
N ARG A 59 18.46 -3.30 14.32
CA ARG A 59 19.88 -3.69 14.23
C ARG A 59 20.77 -2.84 15.12
N THR A 60 20.44 -1.59 15.41
CA THR A 60 21.19 -0.79 16.41
C THR A 60 21.10 -1.35 17.83
N GLY A 61 20.12 -2.23 18.12
CA GLY A 61 20.09 -3.02 19.35
C GLY A 61 21.26 -4.01 19.52
N LEU A 62 22.06 -4.21 18.47
CA LEU A 62 23.32 -4.95 18.55
C LEU A 62 24.47 -4.12 19.15
N LEU A 63 24.39 -2.79 19.05
CA LEU A 63 25.44 -1.88 19.57
C LEU A 63 25.47 -1.88 21.10
N ALA A 64 24.30 -1.84 21.74
CA ALA A 64 24.20 -1.94 23.19
C ALA A 64 22.84 -2.49 23.62
N ARG A 65 22.81 -3.15 24.79
CA ARG A 65 21.58 -3.72 25.37
C ARG A 65 20.48 -2.68 25.53
N ARG A 66 20.85 -1.42 25.81
CA ARG A 66 19.93 -0.29 26.01
C ARG A 66 19.14 0.09 24.75
N TRP A 67 19.69 -0.16 23.57
CA TRP A 67 19.06 0.15 22.29
C TRP A 67 18.05 -0.92 21.86
N ARG A 68 18.05 -2.09 22.51
CA ARG A 68 17.13 -3.19 22.19
C ARG A 68 15.71 -2.80 22.56
N GLY A 69 14.81 -2.87 21.57
CA GLY A 69 13.39 -2.60 21.78
C GLY A 69 13.01 -1.12 21.79
N LEU A 70 13.95 -0.17 21.74
CA LEU A 70 13.61 1.26 21.63
C LEU A 70 12.88 1.58 20.32
N TRP A 71 13.21 0.88 19.24
CA TRP A 71 12.53 1.04 17.96
C TRP A 71 11.01 0.75 18.04
N ALA A 72 10.57 -0.10 18.98
CA ALA A 72 9.16 -0.41 19.20
C ALA A 72 8.36 0.74 19.84
N ARG A 73 9.06 1.79 20.34
CA ARG A 73 8.44 3.00 20.90
C ARG A 73 8.28 4.12 19.86
N LEU A 74 8.73 3.90 18.62
CA LEU A 74 8.65 4.90 17.56
C LEU A 74 7.20 5.08 17.09
N ARG A 75 6.87 6.32 16.71
CA ARG A 75 5.56 6.66 16.11
C ARG A 75 5.51 6.32 14.63
N ASP A 76 6.66 6.31 13.97
CA ASP A 76 6.80 6.00 12.56
C ASP A 76 7.55 4.67 12.41
N LEU A 77 6.83 3.63 12.01
CA LEU A 77 7.33 2.28 11.85
C LEU A 77 7.30 1.92 10.37
N ALA A 78 8.47 1.90 9.73
CA ALA A 78 8.61 1.49 8.34
C ALA A 78 9.41 0.20 8.22
N PHE A 79 8.79 -0.85 7.70
CA PHE A 79 9.41 -2.12 7.39
C PHE A 79 9.52 -2.28 5.87
N ARG A 80 10.68 -1.89 5.33
CA ARG A 80 11.01 -2.06 3.91
C ARG A 80 11.94 -3.25 3.71
N ASP A 81 11.63 -4.08 2.72
CA ASP A 81 12.44 -5.22 2.31
C ASP A 81 12.69 -6.25 3.44
N VAL A 82 11.74 -6.34 4.37
CA VAL A 82 11.79 -7.30 5.49
C VAL A 82 11.08 -8.58 5.09
N ALA A 83 11.73 -9.72 5.33
CA ALA A 83 11.13 -11.03 5.07
C ALA A 83 9.83 -11.21 5.88
N PHE A 84 8.80 -11.78 5.24
CA PHE A 84 7.46 -11.91 5.80
C PHE A 84 7.40 -12.52 7.21
N PRO A 85 8.11 -13.63 7.52
CA PRO A 85 8.08 -14.21 8.88
C PRO A 85 8.68 -13.27 9.95
N SER A 86 9.66 -12.45 9.58
CA SER A 86 10.29 -11.48 10.50
C SER A 86 9.33 -10.32 10.83
N LEU A 87 8.42 -9.97 9.92
CA LEU A 87 7.41 -8.94 10.16
C LEU A 87 6.42 -9.33 11.25
N GLN A 88 5.93 -10.58 11.21
CA GLN A 88 5.00 -11.07 12.22
C GLN A 88 5.62 -11.02 13.63
N VAL A 89 6.88 -11.46 13.75
CA VAL A 89 7.63 -11.39 15.01
C VAL A 89 7.89 -9.94 15.43
N ALA A 90 8.21 -9.06 14.48
CA ALA A 90 8.46 -7.65 14.77
C ALA A 90 7.20 -6.92 15.27
N LEU A 91 6.06 -7.09 14.59
CA LEU A 91 4.80 -6.48 15.03
C LEU A 91 4.38 -7.00 16.42
N GLY A 92 4.64 -8.28 16.73
CA GLY A 92 4.41 -8.85 18.06
C GLY A 92 5.32 -8.29 19.17
N ARG A 93 6.43 -7.62 18.82
CA ARG A 93 7.35 -6.96 19.77
C ARG A 93 7.01 -5.50 20.03
N VAL A 94 6.07 -4.93 19.28
CA VAL A 94 5.60 -3.57 19.53
C VAL A 94 4.78 -3.57 20.83
N ALA A 95 5.16 -2.73 21.79
CA ALA A 95 4.55 -2.70 23.11
C ALA A 95 3.05 -2.36 23.00
N VAL A 96 2.23 -2.98 23.85
CA VAL A 96 0.80 -2.70 24.00
C VAL A 96 0.58 -2.08 25.38
N PRO A 97 -0.06 -0.90 25.50
CA PRO A 97 -0.69 -0.13 24.43
C PRO A 97 0.35 0.51 23.50
N PRO A 98 0.12 0.46 22.17
CA PRO A 98 1.04 1.06 21.22
C PRO A 98 1.13 2.57 21.47
N PRO A 99 2.33 3.18 21.45
CA PRO A 99 2.45 4.62 21.36
C PRO A 99 1.71 5.07 20.09
N ALA A 100 1.09 6.26 20.09
CA ALA A 100 0.26 6.73 18.98
C ALA A 100 1.01 6.65 17.63
N VAL A 101 0.83 5.53 16.91
CA VAL A 101 1.54 5.22 15.66
C VAL A 101 1.00 6.17 14.60
N SER A 102 1.85 7.07 14.13
CA SER A 102 1.54 8.05 13.11
C SER A 102 1.63 7.44 11.72
N LEU A 103 2.63 6.58 11.49
CA LEU A 103 2.80 5.87 10.23
C LEU A 103 3.19 4.41 10.49
N LEU A 104 2.48 3.49 9.84
CA LEU A 104 2.89 2.10 9.68
C LEU A 104 3.04 1.81 8.19
N GLU A 105 4.28 1.63 7.75
CA GLU A 105 4.62 1.24 6.38
C GLU A 105 5.19 -0.18 6.40
N ILE A 106 4.60 -1.07 5.61
CA ILE A 106 5.04 -2.45 5.46
C ILE A 106 5.14 -2.73 3.96
N ARG A 107 6.36 -2.97 3.47
CA ARG A 107 6.64 -3.36 2.09
C ARG A 107 7.41 -4.68 2.09
N VAL A 108 6.73 -5.73 1.63
CA VAL A 108 7.28 -7.09 1.60
C VAL A 108 7.88 -7.36 0.21
N PRO A 109 9.14 -7.82 0.13
CA PRO A 109 9.78 -8.14 -1.13
C PRO A 109 9.28 -9.46 -1.72
N GLY A 110 9.10 -9.51 -3.03
CA GLY A 110 8.36 -10.56 -3.77
C GLY A 110 9.05 -11.91 -3.96
N LYS A 111 10.02 -12.26 -3.11
CA LYS A 111 10.77 -13.52 -3.26
C LYS A 111 9.91 -14.75 -2.99
N ILE A 112 8.95 -14.66 -2.07
CA ILE A 112 8.04 -15.75 -1.70
C ILE A 112 6.66 -15.15 -1.47
N ARG A 113 5.65 -15.67 -2.17
CA ARG A 113 4.26 -15.24 -2.00
C ARG A 113 3.74 -15.76 -0.65
N PRO A 114 3.39 -14.88 0.31
CA PRO A 114 2.81 -15.32 1.57
C PRO A 114 1.41 -15.91 1.33
N ALA A 115 0.98 -16.83 2.19
CA ALA A 115 -0.39 -17.34 2.15
C ALA A 115 -1.40 -16.24 2.59
N ALA A 116 -2.63 -16.30 2.08
CA ALA A 116 -3.64 -15.25 2.29
C ALA A 116 -4.05 -15.08 3.77
N ASP A 117 -4.11 -16.19 4.51
CA ASP A 117 -4.34 -16.24 5.96
C ASP A 117 -3.21 -15.55 6.74
N ALA A 118 -1.97 -15.72 6.28
CA ALA A 118 -0.80 -15.08 6.87
C ALA A 118 -0.84 -13.55 6.65
N VAL A 119 -1.24 -13.10 5.46
CA VAL A 119 -1.46 -11.67 5.15
C VAL A 119 -2.59 -11.09 6.00
N THR A 120 -3.70 -11.82 6.11
CA THR A 120 -4.84 -11.41 6.95
C THR A 120 -4.42 -11.28 8.42
N SER A 121 -3.65 -12.24 8.92
CA SER A 121 -3.11 -12.21 10.29
C SER A 121 -2.16 -11.04 10.51
N LEU A 122 -1.33 -10.71 9.51
CA LEU A 122 -0.43 -9.56 9.55
C LEU A 122 -1.21 -8.24 9.58
N LEU A 123 -2.24 -8.10 8.76
CA LEU A 123 -3.12 -6.92 8.78
C LEU A 123 -3.84 -6.78 10.11
N ARG A 124 -4.31 -7.89 10.72
CA ARG A 124 -4.90 -7.87 12.07
C ARG A 124 -3.88 -7.41 13.12
N ALA A 125 -2.63 -7.85 13.03
CA ALA A 125 -1.56 -7.38 13.91
C ALA A 125 -1.29 -5.87 13.71
N ALA A 126 -1.28 -5.40 12.45
CA ALA A 126 -1.17 -3.98 12.13
C ALA A 126 -2.34 -3.15 12.68
N ALA A 127 -3.57 -3.68 12.63
CA ALA A 127 -4.76 -3.00 13.16
C ALA A 127 -4.70 -2.79 14.68
N ARG A 128 -4.07 -3.72 15.42
CA ARG A 128 -3.83 -3.58 16.86
C ARG A 128 -2.92 -2.39 17.20
N LEU A 129 -2.09 -1.95 16.26
CA LEU A 129 -1.24 -0.77 16.43
C LEU A 129 -1.98 0.56 16.25
N ALA A 130 -3.25 0.53 15.81
CA ALA A 130 -4.09 1.69 15.57
C ALA A 130 -3.38 2.83 14.80
N PRO A 131 -2.75 2.55 13.64
CA PRO A 131 -1.99 3.54 12.90
C PRO A 131 -2.89 4.65 12.36
N GLU A 132 -2.37 5.88 12.32
CA GLU A 132 -3.05 7.00 11.66
C GLU A 132 -2.93 6.91 10.13
N LYS A 133 -1.78 6.43 9.65
CA LYS A 133 -1.51 6.17 8.23
C LYS A 133 -0.98 4.76 8.06
N LEU A 134 -1.62 3.98 7.20
CA LEU A 134 -1.19 2.64 6.83
C LEU A 134 -0.73 2.63 5.37
N VAL A 135 0.45 2.08 5.12
CA VAL A 135 0.94 1.72 3.79
C VAL A 135 1.29 0.25 3.82
N PHE A 136 0.62 -0.56 3.00
CA PHE A 136 0.87 -1.99 2.90
C PHE A 136 1.05 -2.38 1.43
N GLY A 137 2.21 -2.95 1.11
CA GLY A 137 2.54 -3.35 -0.25
C GLY A 137 3.25 -4.69 -0.31
N LEU A 138 2.91 -5.48 -1.34
CA LEU A 138 3.57 -6.73 -1.66
C LEU A 138 4.31 -6.55 -3.01
N THR A 139 5.57 -6.12 -2.97
CA THR A 139 6.32 -5.73 -4.17
C THR A 139 6.81 -6.96 -4.93
N GLY A 140 6.72 -7.00 -6.26
CA GLY A 140 7.34 -8.05 -7.08
C GLY A 140 6.55 -9.35 -7.21
N HIS A 141 5.31 -9.42 -6.72
CA HIS A 141 4.39 -10.48 -7.11
C HIS A 141 3.65 -10.07 -8.37
N LEU A 142 3.85 -10.84 -9.45
CA LEU A 142 3.12 -10.65 -10.69
C LEU A 142 1.60 -10.82 -10.46
N PRO A 143 0.77 -10.12 -11.24
CA PRO A 143 -0.68 -10.23 -11.14
C PRO A 143 -1.14 -11.68 -11.26
N LEU A 144 -2.22 -11.99 -10.54
CA LEU A 144 -2.86 -13.29 -10.46
C LEU A 144 -3.16 -13.85 -11.87
N GLN A 145 -2.44 -14.90 -12.28
CA GLN A 145 -2.92 -15.83 -13.32
C GLN A 145 -3.90 -16.87 -12.74
N ASP A 146 -4.16 -16.80 -11.44
CA ASP A 146 -4.99 -17.79 -10.74
C ASP A 146 -6.48 -17.47 -10.96
N PRO A 147 -7.26 -18.36 -11.60
CA PRO A 147 -8.67 -18.12 -11.91
C PRO A 147 -9.54 -18.01 -10.64
N ASN A 148 -9.09 -18.56 -9.50
CA ASN A 148 -9.79 -18.43 -8.22
C ASN A 148 -8.84 -17.94 -7.11
N PRO A 149 -8.52 -16.63 -7.07
CA PRO A 149 -7.56 -16.13 -6.12
C PRO A 149 -8.13 -16.12 -4.71
N ALA A 150 -7.31 -16.55 -3.75
CA ALA A 150 -7.65 -16.48 -2.33
C ALA A 150 -7.98 -15.03 -1.92
N GLY A 151 -8.92 -14.90 -0.99
CA GLY A 151 -9.29 -13.59 -0.43
C GLY A 151 -8.60 -13.31 0.90
N VAL A 152 -8.34 -12.03 1.13
CA VAL A 152 -7.75 -11.45 2.33
C VAL A 152 -8.76 -10.53 2.96
N ASP A 153 -9.06 -10.75 4.25
CA ASP A 153 -10.03 -9.95 4.96
C ASP A 153 -9.36 -8.69 5.53
N LEU A 154 -9.89 -7.51 5.19
CA LEU A 154 -9.41 -6.26 5.75
C LEU A 154 -9.95 -6.09 7.18
N PRO A 155 -9.09 -5.85 8.19
CA PRO A 155 -9.54 -5.50 9.53
C PRO A 155 -9.94 -4.01 9.61
N CYS A 156 -10.74 -3.68 10.63
CA CYS A 156 -11.21 -2.30 10.84
C CYS A 156 -10.09 -1.43 11.45
N PHE A 157 -9.69 -0.39 10.72
CA PHE A 157 -8.71 0.58 11.19
C PHE A 157 -9.40 1.84 11.74
N HIS A 158 -9.88 1.78 12.98
CA HIS A 158 -10.69 2.83 13.62
C HIS A 158 -10.02 4.23 13.67
N ARG A 159 -8.69 4.28 13.81
CA ARG A 159 -7.91 5.52 13.89
C ARG A 159 -7.30 5.97 12.55
N ALA A 160 -7.32 5.11 11.53
CA ALA A 160 -6.64 5.41 10.28
C ALA A 160 -7.37 6.50 9.50
N THR A 161 -6.64 7.55 9.13
CA THR A 161 -7.11 8.62 8.24
C THR A 161 -6.66 8.40 6.81
N SER A 162 -5.62 7.58 6.60
CA SER A 162 -5.08 7.25 5.28
C SER A 162 -4.70 5.78 5.21
N ILE A 163 -5.21 5.07 4.21
CA ILE A 163 -4.84 3.68 3.90
C ILE A 163 -4.37 3.62 2.45
N VAL A 164 -3.19 3.05 2.25
CA VAL A 164 -2.58 2.81 0.95
C VAL A 164 -2.26 1.32 0.83
N LEU A 165 -2.85 0.65 -0.16
CA LEU A 165 -2.66 -0.75 -0.46
C LEU A 165 -2.07 -0.90 -1.87
N GLU A 166 -0.95 -1.61 -2.00
CA GLU A 166 -0.16 -1.69 -3.24
C GLU A 166 0.12 -3.16 -3.61
N TRP A 167 -0.25 -3.53 -4.84
CA TRP A 167 0.10 -4.80 -5.50
C TRP A 167 -0.27 -6.05 -4.70
N ILE A 168 -1.43 -6.06 -4.05
CA ILE A 168 -1.89 -7.19 -3.25
C ILE A 168 -2.47 -8.26 -4.20
N PRO A 169 -1.83 -9.43 -4.37
CA PRO A 169 -2.25 -10.46 -5.32
C PRO A 169 -3.33 -11.35 -4.68
N PHE A 170 -4.34 -10.75 -4.05
CA PHE A 170 -5.45 -11.42 -3.37
C PHE A 170 -6.72 -10.58 -3.52
N VAL A 171 -7.88 -11.21 -3.35
CA VAL A 171 -9.16 -10.48 -3.31
C VAL A 171 -9.31 -9.81 -1.95
N LEU A 172 -9.35 -8.49 -1.92
CA LEU A 172 -9.63 -7.73 -0.71
C LEU A 172 -11.11 -7.84 -0.40
N ARG A 173 -11.42 -8.47 0.73
CA ARG A 173 -12.77 -8.54 1.28
C ARG A 173 -12.96 -7.43 2.29
N ALA A 174 -14.11 -6.77 2.21
CA ALA A 174 -14.52 -5.82 3.22
C ALA A 174 -14.63 -6.50 4.60
N PRO A 175 -14.43 -5.76 5.70
CA PRO A 175 -14.68 -6.27 7.05
C PRO A 175 -16.10 -6.85 7.16
N ALA A 176 -16.25 -8.00 7.83
CA ALA A 176 -17.57 -8.57 8.10
C ALA A 176 -18.45 -7.58 8.90
N ALA A 177 -19.76 -7.62 8.65
CA ALA A 177 -20.78 -6.64 9.06
C ALA A 177 -20.55 -6.03 10.46
N GLY A 178 -20.40 -4.69 10.51
CA GLY A 178 -20.20 -3.90 11.74
C GLY A 178 -18.85 -3.17 11.82
N GLY A 179 -17.96 -3.40 10.85
CA GLY A 179 -16.63 -2.79 10.81
C GLY A 179 -16.51 -1.55 9.93
N GLU A 180 -16.83 -0.37 10.44
CA GLU A 180 -16.63 0.89 9.70
C GLU A 180 -15.19 1.42 9.79
N PHE A 181 -14.84 2.29 8.85
CA PHE A 181 -13.64 3.11 8.85
C PHE A 181 -13.99 4.56 9.19
N PRO A 182 -14.32 4.88 10.47
CA PRO A 182 -14.95 6.14 10.85
C PRO A 182 -14.05 7.37 10.65
N ALA A 183 -12.73 7.20 10.70
CA ALA A 183 -11.75 8.29 10.57
C ALA A 183 -11.15 8.40 9.16
N LEU A 184 -11.48 7.48 8.24
CA LEU A 184 -10.76 7.36 6.97
C LEU A 184 -11.11 8.49 6.02
N LEU A 185 -10.09 9.27 5.64
CA LEU A 185 -10.21 10.40 4.72
C LEU A 185 -9.62 10.07 3.35
N LYS A 186 -8.61 9.19 3.28
CA LYS A 186 -7.89 8.85 2.05
C LYS A 186 -7.77 7.33 1.90
N LEU A 187 -8.23 6.80 0.77
CA LEU A 187 -8.05 5.41 0.38
C LEU A 187 -7.34 5.37 -0.97
N SER A 188 -6.24 4.63 -1.05
CA SER A 188 -5.47 4.43 -2.27
C SER A 188 -5.26 2.94 -2.51
N LEU A 189 -5.77 2.42 -3.61
CA LEU A 189 -5.64 1.03 -4.04
C LEU A 189 -4.88 1.01 -5.36
N THR A 190 -3.70 0.39 -5.38
CA THR A 190 -2.87 0.24 -6.59
C THR A 190 -2.63 -1.24 -6.85
N GLY A 191 -2.94 -1.77 -8.04
CA GLY A 191 -2.65 -3.17 -8.37
C GLY A 191 -3.38 -4.16 -7.45
N CYS A 192 -4.53 -3.77 -6.91
CA CYS A 192 -5.31 -4.59 -5.98
C CYS A 192 -6.58 -5.08 -6.65
N LYS A 193 -7.11 -6.17 -6.11
CA LYS A 193 -8.41 -6.71 -6.47
C LYS A 193 -9.36 -6.56 -5.29
N VAL A 194 -10.57 -6.07 -5.52
CA VAL A 194 -11.59 -5.85 -4.48
C VAL A 194 -12.81 -6.69 -4.84
N ASP A 195 -13.41 -7.35 -3.86
CA ASP A 195 -14.60 -8.20 -4.05
C ASP A 195 -15.81 -7.34 -4.46
N ASP A 196 -16.17 -6.37 -3.63
CA ASP A 196 -17.21 -5.38 -3.91
C ASP A 196 -16.72 -4.00 -3.43
N LEU A 197 -16.45 -3.11 -4.38
CA LEU A 197 -15.99 -1.76 -4.09
C LEU A 197 -17.10 -0.91 -3.44
N GLY A 198 -18.36 -1.12 -3.81
CA GLY A 198 -19.50 -0.39 -3.26
C GLY A 198 -19.68 -0.65 -1.77
N THR A 199 -19.57 -1.92 -1.35
CA THR A 199 -19.59 -2.26 0.09
C THR A 199 -18.38 -1.72 0.84
N LEU A 200 -17.19 -1.69 0.25
CA LEU A 200 -16.02 -1.08 0.90
C LEU A 200 -16.19 0.43 1.09
N LEU A 201 -16.78 1.13 0.11
CA LEU A 201 -17.02 2.57 0.17
C LEU A 201 -18.14 2.95 1.14
N SER A 202 -19.17 2.12 1.29
CA SER A 202 -20.24 2.36 2.25
C SER A 202 -19.75 2.33 3.71
N LEU A 203 -18.67 1.58 3.98
CA LEU A 203 -17.99 1.54 5.27
C LEU A 203 -17.10 2.78 5.56
N CYS A 204 -16.96 3.71 4.61
CA CYS A 204 -16.05 4.86 4.69
C CYS A 204 -16.82 6.20 4.66
N PRO A 205 -17.58 6.57 5.71
CA PRO A 205 -18.51 7.71 5.67
C PRO A 205 -17.81 9.08 5.51
N ARG A 206 -16.53 9.20 5.90
CA ARG A 206 -15.75 10.44 5.85
C ARG A 206 -14.74 10.51 4.70
N LEU A 207 -14.81 9.57 3.76
CA LEU A 207 -13.84 9.47 2.68
C LEU A 207 -13.85 10.73 1.81
N ARG A 208 -12.69 11.39 1.67
CA ARG A 208 -12.52 12.60 0.85
C ARG A 208 -11.73 12.34 -0.43
N VAL A 209 -10.77 11.43 -0.37
CA VAL A 209 -9.88 11.12 -1.49
C VAL A 209 -9.90 9.62 -1.76
N LEU A 210 -10.26 9.24 -2.98
CA LEU A 210 -10.19 7.87 -3.46
C LEU A 210 -9.26 7.80 -4.66
N ARG A 211 -8.24 6.96 -4.59
CA ARG A 211 -7.30 6.70 -5.69
C ARG A 211 -7.33 5.23 -6.04
N LEU A 212 -7.68 4.91 -7.27
CA LEU A 212 -7.75 3.58 -7.82
C LEU A 212 -6.79 3.52 -9.00
N LYS A 213 -5.78 2.65 -8.92
CA LYS A 213 -4.73 2.52 -9.93
C LYS A 213 -4.56 1.07 -10.34
N SER A 214 -4.59 0.77 -11.63
CA SER A 214 -4.29 -0.56 -12.16
C SER A 214 -5.07 -1.67 -11.44
N LEU A 215 -6.38 -1.47 -11.21
CA LEU A 215 -7.20 -2.48 -10.55
C LEU A 215 -7.32 -3.72 -11.44
N ILE A 216 -7.17 -4.89 -10.83
CA ILE A 216 -7.23 -6.19 -11.51
C ILE A 216 -8.65 -6.74 -11.29
N TRP A 217 -9.50 -6.69 -12.33
CA TRP A 217 -10.90 -7.08 -12.24
C TRP A 217 -11.11 -8.58 -12.52
N LEU A 218 -12.12 -9.18 -11.88
CA LEU A 218 -12.65 -10.48 -12.27
C LEU A 218 -13.68 -10.26 -13.35
N GLY A 219 -13.51 -10.91 -14.50
CA GLY A 219 -14.54 -10.96 -15.51
C GLY A 219 -15.88 -11.47 -14.95
N GLY A 220 -16.97 -10.97 -15.53
CA GLY A 220 -18.32 -11.45 -15.29
C GLY A 220 -19.37 -10.38 -15.58
N ASP A 221 -19.28 -9.26 -14.86
CA ASP A 221 -20.17 -8.11 -15.01
C ASP A 221 -19.41 -6.84 -14.57
N ASP A 222 -18.70 -6.21 -15.51
CA ASP A 222 -17.70 -5.15 -15.27
C ASP A 222 -18.31 -3.81 -14.86
N LEU A 223 -19.08 -3.77 -13.77
CA LEU A 223 -19.60 -2.54 -13.19
C LEU A 223 -18.76 -2.10 -11.99
N THR A 224 -18.02 -1.02 -12.16
CA THR A 224 -17.40 -0.29 -11.04
C THR A 224 -18.38 0.73 -10.50
N THR A 225 -19.01 0.43 -9.37
CA THR A 225 -19.86 1.38 -8.64
C THR A 225 -19.01 2.17 -7.64
N VAL A 226 -19.01 3.49 -7.79
CA VAL A 226 -18.36 4.42 -6.85
C VAL A 226 -19.43 5.35 -6.32
N HIS A 227 -20.08 4.92 -5.23
CA HIS A 227 -21.10 5.72 -4.55
C HIS A 227 -20.54 6.24 -3.24
N SER A 228 -20.38 7.55 -3.12
CA SER A 228 -19.89 8.17 -1.90
C SER A 228 -20.35 9.61 -1.76
N ALA A 229 -21.09 9.90 -0.69
CA ALA A 229 -21.64 11.23 -0.43
C ALA A 229 -20.57 12.24 0.05
N SER A 230 -19.42 11.79 0.54
CA SER A 230 -18.37 12.62 1.15
C SER A 230 -17.13 12.85 0.27
N LEU A 231 -17.07 12.19 -0.89
CA LEU A 231 -15.91 12.17 -1.77
C LEU A 231 -15.69 13.52 -2.46
N GLN A 232 -14.46 14.04 -2.39
CA GLN A 232 -14.05 15.33 -2.98
C GLN A 232 -13.05 15.18 -4.12
N GLU A 233 -12.19 14.16 -4.06
CA GLU A 233 -11.20 13.84 -5.09
C GLU A 233 -11.31 12.36 -5.46
N LEU A 234 -11.51 12.09 -6.74
CA LEU A 234 -11.51 10.75 -7.33
C LEU A 234 -10.44 10.67 -8.41
N VAL A 235 -9.52 9.72 -8.26
CA VAL A 235 -8.50 9.40 -9.26
C VAL A 235 -8.65 7.93 -9.63
N MET A 236 -8.80 7.66 -10.91
CA MET A 236 -9.02 6.34 -11.48
C MET A 236 -8.09 6.23 -12.68
N GLU A 237 -7.02 5.44 -12.56
CA GLU A 237 -6.01 5.28 -13.62
C GLU A 237 -5.82 3.80 -14.00
N SER A 238 -5.73 3.54 -15.30
CA SER A 238 -5.53 2.20 -15.89
C SER A 238 -6.57 1.18 -15.41
N ILE A 239 -7.86 1.53 -15.54
CA ILE A 239 -8.98 0.71 -15.07
C ILE A 239 -9.61 -0.08 -16.22
N TRP A 240 -9.62 -1.40 -16.08
CA TRP A 240 -10.16 -2.33 -17.07
C TRP A 240 -11.63 -2.63 -16.74
N THR A 241 -12.56 -1.77 -17.18
CA THR A 241 -13.99 -1.92 -16.85
C THR A 241 -14.87 -1.48 -18.01
N HIS A 242 -15.96 -2.22 -18.27
CA HIS A 242 -16.94 -1.87 -19.32
C HIS A 242 -17.99 -0.88 -18.83
N ARG A 243 -18.28 -0.82 -17.53
CA ARG A 243 -19.24 0.11 -16.94
C ARG A 243 -18.69 0.78 -15.69
N VAL A 244 -18.78 2.09 -15.64
CA VAL A 244 -18.38 2.88 -14.47
C VAL A 244 -19.55 3.77 -14.08
N ASP A 245 -20.06 3.60 -12.85
CA ASP A 245 -21.11 4.44 -12.29
C ASP A 245 -20.60 5.19 -11.07
N ILE A 246 -20.49 6.51 -11.18
CA ILE A 246 -19.96 7.40 -10.15
C ILE A 246 -21.09 8.28 -9.65
N VAL A 247 -21.43 8.13 -8.37
CA VAL A 247 -22.38 9.00 -7.66
C VAL A 247 -21.65 9.66 -6.50
N ALA A 248 -21.22 10.89 -6.72
CA ALA A 248 -20.41 11.65 -5.77
C ALA A 248 -20.81 13.14 -5.80
N PRO A 249 -21.85 13.54 -5.04
CA PRO A 249 -22.49 14.86 -5.19
C PRO A 249 -21.56 16.04 -4.92
N ILE A 250 -20.62 15.91 -3.98
CA ILE A 250 -19.70 16.97 -3.56
C ILE A 250 -18.30 16.85 -4.19
N LEU A 251 -18.16 16.01 -5.22
CA LEU A 251 -16.88 15.76 -5.90
C LEU A 251 -16.39 17.05 -6.57
N LYS A 252 -15.16 17.47 -6.28
CA LYS A 252 -14.53 18.67 -6.85
C LYS A 252 -13.54 18.32 -7.96
N GLN A 253 -12.82 17.21 -7.80
CA GLN A 253 -11.78 16.77 -8.72
C GLN A 253 -12.01 15.33 -9.14
N LEU A 254 -12.01 15.11 -10.46
CA LEU A 254 -12.12 13.81 -11.10
C LEU A 254 -10.96 13.64 -12.07
N THR A 255 -10.23 12.55 -11.94
CA THR A 255 -9.23 12.13 -12.91
C THR A 255 -9.55 10.71 -13.35
N LEU A 256 -9.88 10.53 -14.62
CA LEU A 256 -10.11 9.23 -15.25
C LEU A 256 -9.06 9.04 -16.34
N SER A 257 -8.22 8.01 -16.23
CA SER A 257 -7.35 7.60 -17.31
C SER A 257 -7.44 6.10 -17.55
N SER A 258 -7.64 5.66 -18.79
CA SER A 258 -7.66 4.22 -19.07
C SER A 258 -7.41 3.84 -20.53
N TRP A 259 -7.28 2.53 -20.74
CA TRP A 259 -7.31 1.84 -22.01
C TRP A 259 -8.72 1.30 -22.24
N ALA A 260 -9.19 1.34 -23.48
CA ALA A 260 -10.52 0.97 -23.89
C ALA A 260 -10.46 -0.09 -24.98
N GLU A 261 -10.88 -1.32 -24.67
CA GLU A 261 -10.96 -2.42 -25.63
C GLU A 261 -12.35 -2.50 -26.32
N ALA A 262 -13.40 -1.96 -25.70
CA ALA A 262 -14.78 -2.02 -26.19
C ALA A 262 -15.61 -0.78 -25.79
N GLN A 263 -16.91 -0.76 -26.13
CA GLN A 263 -17.86 0.27 -25.68
C GLN A 263 -17.89 0.34 -24.16
N VAL A 264 -17.34 1.43 -23.60
CA VAL A 264 -17.43 1.69 -22.15
C VAL A 264 -18.52 2.70 -21.88
N SER A 265 -19.48 2.31 -21.02
CA SER A 265 -20.51 3.21 -20.53
C SER A 265 -20.07 3.82 -19.20
N ILE A 266 -19.99 5.15 -19.15
CA ILE A 266 -19.60 5.90 -17.96
C ILE A 266 -20.77 6.80 -17.58
N SER A 267 -21.35 6.60 -16.40
CA SER A 267 -22.34 7.49 -15.79
C SER A 267 -21.69 8.24 -14.63
N ILE A 268 -21.79 9.57 -14.65
CA ILE A 268 -21.22 10.44 -13.61
C ILE A 268 -22.30 11.38 -13.11
N LEU A 269 -22.64 11.24 -11.84
CA LEU A 269 -23.50 12.16 -11.08
C LEU A 269 -22.64 12.89 -10.05
N ALA A 270 -22.04 14.00 -10.50
CA ALA A 270 -21.15 14.85 -9.71
C ALA A 270 -21.43 16.35 -9.99
N PRO A 271 -22.53 16.92 -9.49
CA PRO A 271 -22.96 18.29 -9.77
C PRO A 271 -21.97 19.39 -9.31
N MET A 272 -21.11 19.13 -8.32
CA MET A 272 -20.15 20.13 -7.81
C MET A 272 -18.75 20.04 -8.43
N ILE A 273 -18.60 19.29 -9.53
CA ILE A 273 -17.31 19.02 -10.16
C ILE A 273 -16.70 20.29 -10.79
N GLN A 274 -15.43 20.54 -10.48
CA GLN A 274 -14.70 21.72 -10.97
C GLN A 274 -13.57 21.31 -11.90
N ASN A 275 -12.82 20.28 -11.48
CA ASN A 275 -11.64 19.80 -12.17
C ASN A 275 -11.88 18.41 -12.74
N VAL A 276 -11.97 18.31 -14.07
CA VAL A 276 -12.08 17.03 -14.78
C VAL A 276 -10.84 16.85 -15.64
N SER A 277 -10.13 15.75 -15.43
CA SER A 277 -9.08 15.26 -16.32
C SER A 277 -9.49 13.88 -16.80
N TRP A 278 -9.77 13.76 -18.08
CA TRP A 278 -10.21 12.53 -18.72
C TRP A 278 -9.20 12.20 -19.82
N GLN A 279 -8.62 11.01 -19.81
CA GLN A 279 -7.71 10.54 -20.85
C GLN A 279 -7.99 9.08 -21.19
N TRP A 280 -8.45 8.83 -22.40
CA TRP A 280 -8.75 7.48 -22.88
C TRP A 280 -7.84 7.15 -24.07
N LEU A 281 -7.31 5.94 -24.05
CA LEU A 281 -6.54 5.32 -25.12
C LEU A 281 -7.41 4.19 -25.68
N TYR A 282 -7.66 4.22 -26.97
CA TYR A 282 -8.49 3.24 -27.66
C TYR A 282 -7.60 2.32 -28.47
N ASP A 283 -7.93 1.02 -28.49
CA ASP A 283 -7.28 0.11 -29.41
C ASP A 283 -7.73 0.40 -30.85
N ASN A 284 -6.84 0.17 -31.80
CA ASN A 284 -7.01 0.60 -33.18
C ASN A 284 -8.24 -0.11 -33.80
N GLY A 285 -9.24 0.64 -34.28
CA GLY A 285 -10.47 0.10 -34.87
C GLY A 285 -11.69 0.02 -33.94
N THR A 286 -11.57 0.34 -32.65
CA THR A 286 -12.70 0.25 -31.69
C THR A 286 -13.75 1.36 -31.86
N ILE A 287 -13.33 2.59 -32.21
CA ILE A 287 -14.23 3.71 -32.52
C ILE A 287 -13.79 4.34 -33.84
N GLY A 288 -14.50 3.99 -34.91
CA GLY A 288 -14.23 4.47 -36.27
C GLY A 288 -15.21 5.56 -36.73
N PHE A 289 -14.69 6.62 -37.33
CA PHE A 289 -15.44 7.62 -38.09
C PHE A 289 -14.99 7.55 -39.56
N GLY A 290 -15.61 6.66 -40.34
CA GLY A 290 -15.18 6.41 -41.73
C GLY A 290 -13.81 5.75 -41.80
N LEU A 291 -12.83 6.40 -42.44
CA LEU A 291 -11.44 5.91 -42.57
C LEU A 291 -10.55 6.21 -41.36
N TRP A 292 -11.09 6.86 -40.33
CA TRP A 292 -10.33 7.32 -39.17
C TRP A 292 -10.72 6.53 -37.93
N THR A 293 -9.74 6.11 -37.14
CA THR A 293 -9.91 5.44 -35.85
C THR A 293 -9.46 6.39 -34.75
N LEU A 294 -10.29 6.56 -33.73
CA LEU A 294 -9.93 7.34 -32.55
C LEU A 294 -8.88 6.55 -31.77
N GLU A 295 -7.71 7.15 -31.52
CA GLU A 295 -6.64 6.53 -30.73
C GLU A 295 -6.58 7.09 -29.32
N LYS A 296 -6.82 8.40 -29.17
CA LYS A 296 -6.73 9.08 -27.88
C LYS A 296 -7.73 10.20 -27.76
N LEU A 297 -8.49 10.18 -26.68
CA LEU A 297 -9.38 11.25 -26.27
C LEU A 297 -8.88 11.85 -24.96
N ARG A 298 -8.60 13.15 -24.92
CA ARG A 298 -8.23 13.86 -23.70
C ARG A 298 -9.13 15.07 -23.49
N LEU A 299 -9.89 15.07 -22.40
CA LEU A 299 -10.66 16.21 -21.93
C LEU A 299 -10.03 16.72 -20.64
N GLN A 300 -9.68 17.99 -20.58
CA GLN A 300 -9.11 18.58 -19.37
C GLN A 300 -9.77 19.94 -19.12
N THR A 301 -10.32 20.13 -17.92
CA THR A 301 -10.79 21.45 -17.50
C THR A 301 -9.62 22.31 -17.05
N ALA A 302 -9.83 23.61 -17.12
CA ALA A 302 -8.86 24.62 -16.72
C ALA A 302 -8.48 24.49 -15.24
N GLN A 303 -7.19 24.34 -14.94
CA GLN A 303 -6.69 24.27 -13.56
C GLN A 303 -6.47 25.66 -12.92
N ARG A 304 -6.53 26.74 -13.70
CA ARG A 304 -6.32 28.13 -13.24
C ARG A 304 -7.38 29.06 -13.84
N GLN A 305 -7.72 30.14 -13.12
CA GLN A 305 -8.50 31.25 -13.67
C GLN A 305 -7.82 31.76 -14.96
N GLY A 306 -8.49 31.61 -16.10
CA GLY A 306 -8.00 32.04 -17.42
C GLY A 306 -7.50 30.93 -18.35
N GLN A 307 -7.37 29.68 -17.90
CA GLN A 307 -7.23 28.55 -18.85
C GLN A 307 -8.61 28.19 -19.42
N LEU A 308 -8.67 27.82 -20.71
CA LEU A 308 -9.87 27.27 -21.32
C LEU A 308 -9.88 25.74 -21.15
N PRO A 309 -11.06 25.12 -20.99
CA PRO A 309 -11.16 23.67 -21.09
C PRO A 309 -10.61 23.20 -22.45
N SER A 310 -9.75 22.19 -22.45
CA SER A 310 -9.11 21.65 -23.64
C SER A 310 -9.66 20.26 -23.96
N LEU A 311 -10.12 20.08 -25.19
CA LEU A 311 -10.44 18.78 -25.77
C LEU A 311 -9.40 18.47 -26.84
N LEU A 312 -8.61 17.42 -26.64
CA LEU A 312 -7.65 16.91 -27.61
C LEU A 312 -8.11 15.55 -28.11
N ILE A 313 -8.29 15.47 -29.42
CA ILE A 313 -8.71 14.27 -30.14
C ILE A 313 -7.53 13.86 -31.03
N HIS A 314 -7.02 12.66 -30.83
CA HIS A 314 -6.02 12.05 -31.70
C HIS A 314 -6.70 10.88 -32.42
N ALA A 315 -6.67 10.92 -33.76
CA ALA A 315 -7.19 9.87 -34.61
C ALA A 315 -6.15 9.52 -35.67
N SER A 316 -6.00 8.23 -35.96
CA SER A 316 -5.17 7.74 -37.06
C SER A 316 -6.06 7.28 -38.21
N LYS A 317 -5.46 7.14 -39.39
CA LYS A 317 -6.15 6.69 -40.60
C LYS A 317 -5.88 5.21 -40.79
N LEU A 318 -6.93 4.42 -41.02
CA LEU A 318 -6.79 3.03 -41.49
C LEU A 318 -6.05 3.06 -42.84
N VAL A 319 -4.87 2.43 -42.89
CA VAL A 319 -4.06 2.24 -44.10
C VAL A 319 -4.56 1.03 -44.87
#